data_AF-A0A538DLC1-F1
#
_entry.id   AF-A0A538DLC1-F1
#
_cell.length_a   1.000
_cell.length_b   1.000
_cell.length_c   1.000
_cell.angle_alpha   90.00
_cell.angle_beta   90.00
_cell.angle_gamma   90.00
#
_symmetry.space_group_name_H-M   'P 1'
#
loop_
_entity.id
_entity.type
_entity.pdbx_description
1 polymer ?
#
loop_
_entity_poly.entity_id
_entity_poly.type
_entity_poly.pdbx_seq_one_letter_code
_entity_poly.pdbx_strand_id
1 'polypeptide(L)'
;MAVVAVPQPYDFERSLDRFTFWGVDRANVWQDGGLHRVVAGREVRIEAANGGVRVEPFDDTIEPAVRKLLGLELDLDSFYEFARTDRVLAEAVRRLTGFRPPLAPDPFEALVSSITAQQVSLHAAFAVRSRFIERFGEPAELAIAFPTRERVAQASEEDLRLLGFSTRKAEYVLGLARLDLDFDALATLPDDEVKLRLTAVRGLGEWSADWFLARHLARPEAWPAGDLGLRKAVLAFYPEVTDVRAASVRFQPFQNLSAHYLLAALRYS
;
A
#
# COMPACT_ATOMS: atom_id res chain seq x y z
N MET A 1 21.48 -9.21 11.13
CA MET A 1 21.59 -7.95 10.36
C MET A 1 22.09 -8.21 8.93
N ALA A 2 21.39 -7.72 7.91
CA ALA A 2 21.86 -7.74 6.51
C ALA A 2 21.54 -6.43 5.80
N VAL A 3 22.24 -6.12 4.71
CA VAL A 3 21.92 -4.97 3.84
C VAL A 3 21.18 -5.48 2.60
N VAL A 4 19.94 -5.05 2.43
CA VAL A 4 19.15 -5.27 1.22
C VAL A 4 19.42 -4.12 0.26
N ALA A 5 20.00 -4.43 -0.90
CA ALA A 5 20.30 -3.45 -1.92
C ALA A 5 19.00 -2.86 -2.51
N VAL A 6 18.97 -1.53 -2.66
CA VAL A 6 17.89 -0.79 -3.33
C VAL A 6 18.51 0.05 -4.44
N PRO A 7 17.97 0.01 -5.68
CA PRO A 7 18.45 0.86 -6.78
C PRO A 7 18.50 2.34 -6.37
N GLN A 8 19.61 3.00 -6.68
CA GLN A 8 19.86 4.39 -6.29
C GLN A 8 19.45 5.37 -7.40
N PRO A 9 19.06 6.61 -7.06
CA PRO A 9 18.92 7.15 -5.71
C PRO A 9 17.74 6.52 -4.96
N TYR A 10 17.86 6.39 -3.63
CA TYR A 10 16.76 5.95 -2.76
C TYR A 10 16.64 6.85 -1.53
N ASP A 11 15.48 7.48 -1.39
CA ASP A 11 15.08 8.31 -0.25
C ASP A 11 14.18 7.46 0.66
N PHE A 12 14.80 6.79 1.63
CA PHE A 12 14.14 5.86 2.55
C PHE A 12 13.02 6.52 3.34
N GLU A 13 13.31 7.67 3.95
CA GLU A 13 12.34 8.39 4.78
C GLU A 13 11.14 8.82 3.96
N ARG A 14 11.36 9.46 2.80
CA ARG A 14 10.25 9.90 1.93
C ARG A 14 9.43 8.75 1.38
N SER A 15 10.07 7.63 1.06
CA SER A 15 9.39 6.45 0.53
C SER A 15 8.43 5.85 1.56
N LEU A 16 8.80 5.87 2.84
CA LEU A 16 8.05 5.23 3.91
C LEU A 16 7.26 6.21 4.80
N ASP A 17 7.36 7.53 4.55
CA ASP A 17 6.70 8.58 5.33
C ASP A 17 5.18 8.40 5.43
N ARG A 18 4.57 7.73 4.46
CA ARG A 18 3.13 7.48 4.42
C ARG A 18 2.64 6.69 5.64
N PHE A 19 3.54 5.96 6.30
CA PHE A 19 3.24 5.18 7.50
C PHE A 19 3.21 6.04 8.77
N THR A 20 3.69 7.29 8.70
CA THR A 20 3.66 8.24 9.82
C THR A 20 2.78 9.45 9.52
N PHE A 21 2.68 9.85 8.25
CA PHE A 21 2.01 11.08 7.81
C PHE A 21 0.54 11.17 8.29
N TRP A 22 -0.21 10.06 8.20
CA TRP A 22 -1.63 10.03 8.57
C TRP A 22 -1.90 9.54 10.00
N GLY A 23 -0.84 9.30 10.77
CA GLY A 23 -0.89 8.67 12.09
C GLY A 23 -0.22 7.30 12.09
N VAL A 24 -0.12 6.72 13.28
CA VAL A 24 0.50 5.40 13.51
C VAL A 24 -0.58 4.34 13.48
N ASP A 25 -0.39 3.26 12.71
CA ASP A 25 -1.30 2.11 12.70
C ASP A 25 -0.80 0.90 13.49
N ARG A 26 0.33 1.01 14.20
CA ARG A 26 0.97 -0.03 15.04
C ARG A 26 1.56 -1.21 14.31
N ALA A 27 1.12 -1.52 13.08
CA ALA A 27 1.82 -2.45 12.21
C ALA A 27 3.12 -1.85 11.63
N ASN A 28 3.15 -0.52 11.48
CA ASN A 28 4.29 0.23 10.96
C ASN A 28 4.65 1.31 11.98
N VAL A 29 5.68 1.08 12.78
CA VAL A 29 6.11 1.98 13.87
C VAL A 29 7.45 2.60 13.50
N TRP A 30 7.53 3.93 13.46
CA TRP A 30 8.79 4.62 13.24
C TRP A 30 9.45 4.98 14.56
N GLN A 31 10.69 4.54 14.75
CA GLN A 31 11.48 4.85 15.95
C GLN A 31 12.97 4.87 15.64
N ASP A 32 13.69 5.84 16.20
CA ASP A 32 15.15 5.98 16.08
C ASP A 32 15.68 5.88 14.64
N GLY A 33 14.98 6.50 13.69
CA GLY A 33 15.34 6.52 12.26
C GLY A 33 15.05 5.23 11.49
N GLY A 34 14.39 4.25 12.11
CA GLY A 34 14.01 2.98 11.48
C GLY A 34 12.51 2.73 11.51
N LEU A 35 12.05 1.94 10.55
CA LEU A 35 10.71 1.35 10.54
C LEU A 35 10.75 -0.01 11.24
N HIS A 36 9.94 -0.16 12.27
CA HIS A 36 9.66 -1.41 12.97
C HIS A 36 8.34 -2.01 12.48
N ARG A 37 8.37 -3.29 12.12
CA ARG A 37 7.21 -4.05 11.65
C ARG A 37 7.37 -5.52 11.94
N VAL A 38 6.28 -6.22 12.27
CA VAL A 38 6.31 -7.69 12.37
C VAL A 38 6.17 -8.33 11.00
N VAL A 39 7.13 -9.19 10.65
CA VAL A 39 7.17 -9.99 9.42
C VAL A 39 7.43 -11.44 9.81
N ALA A 40 6.63 -12.38 9.29
CA ALA A 40 6.75 -13.81 9.61
C ALA A 40 6.85 -14.08 11.14
N GLY A 41 6.03 -13.37 11.93
CA GLY A 41 5.96 -13.50 13.39
C GLY A 41 7.13 -12.89 14.18
N ARG A 42 8.05 -12.16 13.53
CA ARG A 42 9.20 -11.52 14.19
C ARG A 42 9.22 -10.03 13.91
N GLU A 43 9.51 -9.23 14.92
CA GLU A 43 9.73 -7.81 14.72
C GLU A 43 11.03 -7.59 13.94
N VAL A 44 10.92 -6.81 12.88
CA VAL A 44 12.00 -6.42 11.98
C VAL A 44 12.16 -4.92 12.03
N ARG A 45 13.39 -4.48 12.24
CA ARG A 45 13.83 -3.10 12.07
C ARG A 45 14.44 -2.95 10.68
N ILE A 46 13.94 -1.96 9.95
CA ILE A 46 14.40 -1.56 8.62
C ILE A 46 14.89 -0.12 8.73
N GLU A 47 16.13 0.17 8.36
CA GLU A 47 16.68 1.52 8.41
C GLU A 47 17.55 1.82 7.20
N ALA A 48 17.71 3.10 6.87
CA ALA A 48 18.52 3.51 5.74
C ALA A 48 19.98 3.03 5.89
N ALA A 49 20.56 2.53 4.81
CA ALA A 49 21.97 2.15 4.74
C ALA A 49 22.57 2.58 3.39
N ASN A 50 23.90 2.64 3.30
CA ASN A 50 24.55 2.94 2.03
C ASN A 50 24.19 1.87 0.98
N GLY A 51 23.64 2.29 -0.15
CA GLY A 51 23.20 1.40 -1.23
C GLY A 51 21.86 0.67 -1.01
N GLY A 52 21.12 0.97 0.08
CA GLY A 52 19.82 0.35 0.32
C GLY A 52 19.30 0.51 1.74
N VAL A 53 18.89 -0.60 2.36
CA VAL A 53 18.43 -0.62 3.75
C VAL A 53 19.11 -1.71 4.53
N ARG A 54 19.36 -1.46 5.81
CA ARG A 54 19.75 -2.48 6.79
C ARG A 54 18.49 -3.07 7.38
N VAL A 55 18.48 -4.40 7.52
CA VAL A 55 17.35 -5.17 8.03
C VAL A 55 17.82 -6.08 9.17
N GLU A 56 17.09 -6.06 10.28
CA GLU A 56 17.40 -6.89 11.45
C GLU A 56 16.13 -7.32 12.20
N PRO A 57 15.92 -8.63 12.44
CA PRO A 57 16.63 -9.77 11.87
C PRO A 57 16.41 -9.89 10.35
N PHE A 58 17.21 -10.72 9.67
CA PHE A 58 17.07 -10.96 8.22
C PHE A 58 17.38 -12.41 7.88
N ASP A 59 16.47 -13.04 7.14
CA ASP A 59 16.60 -14.37 6.53
C ASP A 59 15.58 -14.55 5.39
N ASP A 60 15.57 -15.74 4.79
CA ASP A 60 14.75 -16.11 3.63
C ASP A 60 13.24 -15.97 3.85
N THR A 61 12.77 -15.95 5.11
CA THR A 61 11.34 -15.76 5.43
C THR A 61 10.96 -14.27 5.54
N ILE A 62 11.94 -13.40 5.83
CA ILE A 62 11.74 -11.96 5.97
C ILE A 62 12.00 -11.24 4.64
N GLU A 63 13.00 -11.71 3.88
CA GLU A 63 13.46 -11.04 2.66
C GLU A 63 12.31 -10.71 1.68
N PRO A 64 11.44 -11.66 1.28
CA PRO A 64 10.42 -11.38 0.27
C PRO A 64 9.49 -10.23 0.68
N ALA A 65 9.05 -10.23 1.93
CA ALA A 65 8.16 -9.20 2.46
C ALA A 65 8.85 -7.83 2.54
N VAL A 66 10.14 -7.79 2.92
CA VAL A 66 10.90 -6.53 2.96
C VAL A 66 11.15 -5.99 1.55
N ARG A 67 11.57 -6.83 0.60
CA ARG A 67 11.75 -6.43 -0.81
C ARG A 67 10.46 -5.86 -1.40
N LYS A 68 9.33 -6.50 -1.12
CA LYS A 68 8.01 -6.03 -1.53
C LYS A 68 7.65 -4.71 -0.87
N LEU A 69 7.79 -4.59 0.46
CA LEU A 69 7.53 -3.34 1.19
C LEU A 69 8.34 -2.16 0.63
N LEU A 70 9.60 -2.40 0.28
CA LEU A 70 10.48 -1.41 -0.33
C LEU A 70 10.10 -1.07 -1.77
N GLY A 71 9.13 -1.76 -2.38
CA GLY A 71 8.67 -1.53 -3.75
C GLY A 71 9.63 -2.02 -4.82
N LEU A 72 10.46 -3.04 -4.53
CA LEU A 72 11.47 -3.54 -5.48
C LEU A 72 10.90 -4.26 -6.70
N GLU A 73 9.60 -4.56 -6.69
CA GLU A 73 8.86 -5.11 -7.83
C GLU A 73 8.53 -4.05 -8.90
N LEU A 74 8.66 -2.76 -8.56
CA LEU A 74 8.37 -1.65 -9.46
C LEU A 74 9.60 -1.28 -10.32
N ASP A 75 9.41 -1.26 -11.64
CA ASP A 75 10.42 -0.83 -12.62
C ASP A 75 10.50 0.70 -12.70
N LEU A 76 11.25 1.29 -11.76
CA LEU A 76 11.49 2.74 -11.73
C LEU A 76 12.42 3.21 -12.84
N ASP A 77 13.37 2.39 -13.30
CA ASP A 77 14.35 2.81 -14.30
C ASP A 77 13.65 3.08 -15.63
N SER A 78 12.82 2.14 -16.11
CA SER A 78 12.02 2.35 -17.31
C SER A 78 10.97 3.43 -17.13
N PHE A 79 10.38 3.56 -15.93
CA PHE A 79 9.47 4.66 -15.63
C PHE A 79 10.16 6.03 -15.68
N TYR A 80 11.41 6.15 -15.25
CA TYR A 80 12.15 7.41 -15.33
C TYR A 80 12.45 7.81 -16.77
N GLU A 81 12.77 6.85 -17.64
CA GLU A 81 12.90 7.11 -19.08
C GLU A 81 11.57 7.58 -19.68
N PHE A 82 10.46 6.89 -19.35
CA PHE A 82 9.12 7.30 -19.76
C PHE A 82 8.74 8.69 -19.24
N ALA A 83 8.99 8.97 -17.96
CA ALA A 83 8.61 10.24 -17.33
C ALA A 83 9.29 11.44 -18.01
N ARG A 84 10.46 11.27 -18.63
CA ARG A 84 11.14 12.34 -19.39
C ARG A 84 10.37 12.78 -20.63
N THR A 85 9.45 11.95 -21.16
CA THR A 85 8.63 12.31 -22.32
C THR A 85 7.41 13.16 -21.96
N ASP A 86 7.07 13.28 -20.66
CA ASP A 86 6.00 14.14 -20.17
C ASP A 86 6.55 15.18 -19.17
N ARG A 87 6.39 16.47 -19.49
CA ARG A 87 6.94 17.57 -18.67
C ARG A 87 6.50 17.52 -17.20
N VAL A 88 5.25 17.13 -16.93
CA VAL A 88 4.70 17.08 -15.57
C VAL A 88 5.31 15.92 -14.80
N LEU A 89 5.40 14.74 -15.42
CA LEU A 89 6.03 13.58 -14.77
C LEU A 89 7.54 13.81 -14.56
N ALA A 90 8.23 14.39 -15.54
CA ALA A 90 9.65 14.74 -15.41
C ALA A 90 9.91 15.65 -14.20
N GLU A 91 9.07 16.67 -14.00
CA GLU A 91 9.16 17.56 -12.86
C GLU A 91 8.81 16.86 -11.53
N ALA A 92 7.77 16.01 -11.53
CA ALA A 92 7.41 15.22 -10.36
C ALA A 92 8.55 14.28 -9.94
N VAL A 93 9.17 13.56 -10.90
CA VAL A 93 10.32 12.68 -10.66
C VAL A 93 11.51 13.47 -10.12
N ARG A 94 11.82 14.62 -10.71
CA ARG A 94 12.92 15.48 -10.24
C ARG A 94 12.71 15.95 -8.80
N ARG A 95 11.51 16.42 -8.46
CA ARG A 95 11.16 16.85 -7.09
C ARG A 95 11.17 15.70 -6.09
N LEU A 96 10.81 14.50 -6.54
CA LEU A 96 10.72 13.27 -5.76
C LEU A 96 11.94 12.36 -5.96
N THR A 97 13.12 12.92 -6.24
CA THR A 97 14.34 12.13 -6.46
C THR A 97 14.55 11.15 -5.30
N GLY A 98 14.66 9.86 -5.63
CA GLY A 98 14.82 8.77 -4.65
C GLY A 98 13.52 8.17 -4.11
N PHE A 99 12.35 8.73 -4.41
CA PHE A 99 11.08 8.18 -3.97
C PHE A 99 10.79 6.83 -4.64
N ARG A 100 10.56 5.79 -3.84
CA ARG A 100 10.05 4.50 -4.29
C ARG A 100 8.74 4.19 -3.57
N PRO A 101 7.61 4.03 -4.28
CA PRO A 101 6.35 3.73 -3.63
C PRO A 101 6.40 2.40 -2.87
N PRO A 102 6.01 2.36 -1.60
CA PRO A 102 5.98 1.10 -0.85
C PRO A 102 4.74 0.29 -1.23
N LEU A 103 4.91 -1.02 -1.31
CA LEU A 103 3.85 -1.99 -1.55
C LEU A 103 3.39 -2.62 -0.23
N ALA A 104 2.25 -3.29 -0.26
CA ALA A 104 1.70 -4.06 0.83
C ALA A 104 2.14 -5.53 0.70
N PRO A 105 3.00 -6.05 1.62
CA PRO A 105 3.49 -7.42 1.51
C PRO A 105 2.39 -8.47 1.66
N ASP A 106 1.47 -8.25 2.60
CA ASP A 106 0.39 -9.19 2.90
C ASP A 106 -0.92 -8.81 2.18
N PRO A 107 -1.55 -9.75 1.44
CA PRO A 107 -2.76 -9.47 0.66
C PRO A 107 -3.98 -9.20 1.53
N PHE A 108 -4.11 -9.88 2.68
CA PHE A 108 -5.24 -9.69 3.59
C PHE A 108 -5.18 -8.31 4.24
N GLU A 109 -4.00 -7.90 4.74
CA GLU A 109 -3.72 -6.55 5.22
C GLU A 109 -4.01 -5.49 4.16
N ALA A 110 -3.64 -5.72 2.90
CA ALA A 110 -3.90 -4.79 1.80
C ALA A 110 -5.40 -4.55 1.59
N LEU A 111 -6.20 -5.60 1.63
CA LEU A 111 -7.66 -5.52 1.44
C LEU A 111 -8.38 -4.95 2.68
N VAL A 112 -7.99 -5.34 3.90
CA VAL A 112 -8.54 -4.75 5.13
C VAL A 112 -8.18 -3.26 5.23
N SER A 113 -6.96 -2.89 4.84
CA SER A 113 -6.52 -1.48 4.74
C SER A 113 -7.34 -0.70 3.72
N SER A 114 -7.72 -1.34 2.60
CA SER A 114 -8.61 -0.74 1.62
C SER A 114 -10.01 -0.54 2.20
N ILE A 115 -10.62 -1.57 2.80
CA ILE A 115 -11.95 -1.50 3.42
C ILE A 115 -12.01 -0.40 4.50
N THR A 116 -11.00 -0.32 5.36
CA THR A 116 -10.93 0.72 6.41
C THR A 116 -10.87 2.12 5.82
N ALA A 117 -10.18 2.33 4.70
CA ALA A 117 -10.03 3.63 4.03
C ALA A 117 -11.21 4.06 3.15
N GLN A 118 -12.17 3.19 2.85
CA GLN A 118 -13.33 3.55 2.02
C GLN A 118 -14.15 4.70 2.63
N GLN A 119 -14.45 5.73 1.84
CA GLN A 119 -15.39 6.82 2.19
C GLN A 119 -15.04 7.60 3.47
N VAL A 120 -13.78 7.62 3.89
CA VAL A 120 -13.30 8.35 5.08
C VAL A 120 -11.96 9.03 4.81
N SER A 121 -11.51 9.92 5.71
CA SER A 121 -10.15 10.46 5.63
C SER A 121 -9.12 9.38 5.99
N LEU A 122 -7.89 9.53 5.48
CA LEU A 122 -6.80 8.62 5.84
C LEU A 122 -6.47 8.67 7.33
N HIS A 123 -6.54 9.83 7.98
CA HIS A 123 -6.39 9.93 9.44
C HIS A 123 -7.42 9.07 10.20
N ALA A 124 -8.70 9.13 9.81
CA ALA A 124 -9.74 8.31 10.43
C ALA A 124 -9.52 6.81 10.16
N ALA A 125 -9.10 6.46 8.93
CA ALA A 125 -8.79 5.08 8.56
C ALA A 125 -7.61 4.52 9.38
N PHE A 126 -6.54 5.29 9.54
CA PHE A 126 -5.37 4.90 10.36
C PHE A 126 -5.76 4.76 11.83
N ALA A 127 -6.58 5.64 12.39
CA ALA A 127 -7.02 5.53 13.78
C ALA A 127 -7.87 4.27 14.04
N VAL A 128 -8.78 3.93 13.12
CA VAL A 128 -9.57 2.69 13.20
C VAL A 128 -8.66 1.47 13.04
N ARG A 129 -7.74 1.50 12.08
CA ARG A 129 -6.80 0.40 11.83
C ARG A 129 -5.82 0.18 13.01
N SER A 130 -5.36 1.25 13.66
CA SER A 130 -4.54 1.17 14.88
C SER A 130 -5.26 0.39 15.97
N ARG A 131 -6.51 0.74 16.30
CA ARG A 131 -7.30 0.02 17.33
C ARG A 131 -7.60 -1.42 16.92
N PHE A 132 -7.81 -1.66 15.63
CA PHE A 132 -7.97 -3.02 15.08
C PHE A 132 -6.73 -3.88 15.31
N ILE A 133 -5.56 -3.35 15.00
CA ILE A 133 -4.28 -4.03 15.20
C ILE A 133 -4.00 -4.21 16.69
N GLU A 134 -4.24 -3.20 17.54
CA GLU A 134 -4.09 -3.32 19.00
C GLU A 134 -5.01 -4.39 19.61
N ARG A 135 -6.22 -4.57 19.07
CA ARG A 135 -7.20 -5.53 19.61
C ARG A 135 -6.96 -6.97 19.18
N PHE A 136 -6.58 -7.17 17.91
CA PHE A 136 -6.54 -8.50 17.28
C PHE A 136 -5.16 -8.92 16.81
N GLY A 137 -4.18 -8.02 16.83
CA GLY A 137 -2.80 -8.30 16.45
C GLY A 137 -2.02 -8.92 17.59
N GLU A 138 -0.87 -9.50 17.25
CA GLU A 138 0.04 -10.08 18.23
C GLU A 138 1.17 -9.07 18.53
N PRO A 139 1.31 -8.58 19.77
CA PRO A 139 2.33 -7.60 20.10
C PRO A 139 3.74 -8.19 20.02
N ALA A 140 4.67 -7.40 19.50
CA ALA A 140 6.10 -7.64 19.62
C ALA A 140 6.71 -6.59 20.59
N GLU A 141 7.95 -6.15 20.37
CA GLU A 141 8.62 -5.21 21.28
C GLU A 141 8.08 -3.79 21.10
N LEU A 142 8.01 -3.32 19.86
CA LEU A 142 7.57 -1.97 19.48
C LEU A 142 6.37 -2.00 18.54
N ALA A 143 6.39 -2.90 17.55
CA ALA A 143 5.32 -3.07 16.59
C ALA A 143 4.32 -4.15 17.04
N ILE A 144 3.14 -4.14 16.44
CA ILE A 144 2.12 -5.18 16.61
C ILE A 144 1.90 -5.85 15.26
N ALA A 145 1.95 -7.18 15.21
CA ALA A 145 1.65 -7.93 14.01
C ALA A 145 0.24 -7.63 13.52
N PHE A 146 0.08 -7.47 12.22
CA PHE A 146 -1.25 -7.32 11.65
C PHE A 146 -2.10 -8.56 11.99
N PRO A 147 -3.39 -8.41 12.36
CA PRO A 147 -4.23 -9.54 12.71
C PRO A 147 -4.30 -10.59 11.61
N THR A 148 -4.10 -11.86 11.95
CA THR A 148 -4.24 -12.95 10.97
C THR A 148 -5.68 -13.11 10.52
N ARG A 149 -5.86 -13.67 9.32
CA ARG A 149 -7.17 -13.97 8.77
C ARG A 149 -8.00 -14.83 9.73
N GLU A 150 -7.39 -15.86 10.32
CA GLU A 150 -8.01 -16.81 11.24
C GLU A 150 -8.47 -16.09 12.50
N ARG A 151 -7.63 -15.20 13.04
CA ARG A 151 -7.94 -14.43 14.24
C ARG A 151 -9.14 -13.52 14.04
N VAL A 152 -9.19 -12.83 12.89
CA VAL A 152 -10.29 -11.93 12.53
C VAL A 152 -11.58 -12.71 12.24
N ALA A 153 -11.50 -13.90 11.65
CA ALA A 153 -12.67 -14.73 11.36
C ALA A 153 -13.46 -15.14 12.61
N GLN A 154 -12.78 -15.23 13.76
CA GLN A 154 -13.38 -15.55 15.07
C GLN A 154 -14.00 -14.34 15.79
N ALA A 155 -13.80 -13.12 15.30
CA ALA A 155 -14.37 -11.92 15.92
C ALA A 155 -15.87 -11.76 15.63
N SER A 156 -16.57 -11.03 16.49
CA SER A 156 -17.94 -10.61 16.26
C SER A 156 -18.01 -9.26 15.53
N GLU A 157 -19.17 -8.94 14.92
CA GLU A 157 -19.39 -7.61 14.35
C GLU A 157 -19.28 -6.52 15.43
N GLU A 158 -19.81 -6.80 16.62
CA GLU A 158 -19.77 -5.88 17.76
C GLU A 158 -18.33 -5.54 18.16
N ASP A 159 -17.42 -6.53 18.18
CA ASP A 159 -16.01 -6.28 18.46
C ASP A 159 -15.42 -5.24 17.51
N LEU A 160 -15.67 -5.35 16.20
CA LEU A 160 -15.15 -4.40 15.22
C LEU A 160 -15.82 -3.03 15.34
N ARG A 161 -17.13 -2.99 15.62
CA ARG A 161 -17.86 -1.73 15.82
C ARG A 161 -17.34 -0.94 17.02
N LEU A 162 -16.98 -1.61 18.11
CA LEU A 162 -16.36 -0.96 19.27
C LEU A 162 -15.00 -0.30 18.93
N LEU A 163 -14.32 -0.76 17.88
CA LEU A 163 -13.08 -0.17 17.38
C LEU A 163 -13.31 0.99 16.40
N GLY A 164 -14.57 1.33 16.11
CA GLY A 164 -14.95 2.45 15.25
C GLY A 164 -15.19 2.07 13.79
N PHE A 165 -15.33 0.79 13.47
CA PHE A 165 -15.86 0.37 12.17
C PHE A 165 -17.35 0.72 12.08
N SER A 166 -17.81 1.09 10.89
CA SER A 166 -19.24 1.04 10.60
C SER A 166 -19.71 -0.42 10.52
N THR A 167 -21.00 -0.67 10.74
CA THR A 167 -21.62 -1.99 10.56
C THR A 167 -21.21 -2.64 9.25
N ARG A 168 -21.34 -1.92 8.13
CA ARG A 168 -20.96 -2.43 6.80
C ARG A 168 -19.48 -2.81 6.72
N LYS A 169 -18.57 -1.98 7.21
CA LYS A 169 -17.13 -2.30 7.16
C LYS A 169 -16.78 -3.47 8.07
N ALA A 170 -17.45 -3.61 9.22
CA ALA A 170 -17.30 -4.77 10.08
C ALA A 170 -17.76 -6.06 9.36
N GLU A 171 -18.94 -6.05 8.73
CA GLU A 171 -19.42 -7.15 7.88
C GLU A 171 -18.42 -7.51 6.77
N TYR A 172 -17.84 -6.50 6.10
CA TYR A 172 -16.92 -6.72 4.97
C TYR A 172 -15.60 -7.35 5.43
N VAL A 173 -15.01 -6.87 6.51
CA VAL A 173 -13.76 -7.43 7.06
C VAL A 173 -13.98 -8.86 7.55
N LEU A 174 -15.07 -9.11 8.29
CA LEU A 174 -15.41 -10.45 8.77
C LEU A 174 -15.74 -11.41 7.62
N GLY A 175 -16.47 -10.93 6.61
CA GLY A 175 -16.78 -11.67 5.39
C GLY A 175 -15.52 -12.08 4.65
N LEU A 176 -14.60 -11.13 4.40
CA LEU A 176 -13.30 -11.40 3.78
C LEU A 176 -12.48 -12.42 4.58
N ALA A 177 -12.41 -12.24 5.90
CA ALA A 177 -11.68 -13.15 6.79
C ALA A 177 -12.21 -14.59 6.71
N ARG A 178 -13.52 -14.77 6.58
CA ARG A 178 -14.17 -16.09 6.51
C ARG A 178 -14.18 -16.71 5.11
N LEU A 179 -13.73 -16.00 4.08
CA LEU A 179 -14.08 -16.32 2.69
C LEU A 179 -13.38 -17.50 2.00
N ASP A 180 -12.31 -18.17 2.43
CA ASP A 180 -11.58 -19.10 1.51
C ASP A 180 -11.23 -18.53 0.11
N LEU A 181 -10.87 -17.25 0.09
CA LEU A 181 -10.19 -16.62 -1.04
C LEU A 181 -8.72 -17.04 -1.04
N ASP A 182 -8.28 -17.66 -2.14
CA ASP A 182 -6.87 -17.99 -2.42
C ASP A 182 -6.15 -16.74 -2.97
N PHE A 183 -5.32 -16.12 -2.12
CA PHE A 183 -4.58 -14.91 -2.48
C PHE A 183 -3.39 -15.19 -3.42
N ASP A 184 -2.77 -16.36 -3.32
CA ASP A 184 -1.62 -16.73 -4.14
C ASP A 184 -2.07 -16.93 -5.60
N ALA A 185 -3.24 -17.56 -5.78
CA ALA A 185 -3.85 -17.70 -7.10
C ALA A 185 -4.10 -16.34 -7.76
N LEU A 186 -4.54 -15.31 -7.02
CA LEU A 186 -4.79 -13.98 -7.58
C LEU A 186 -3.54 -13.37 -8.23
N ALA A 187 -2.35 -13.60 -7.68
CA ALA A 187 -1.11 -13.04 -8.24
C ALA A 187 -0.79 -13.57 -9.65
N THR A 188 -1.30 -14.76 -9.99
CA THR A 188 -1.04 -15.43 -11.28
C THR A 188 -2.07 -15.09 -12.36
N LEU A 189 -3.17 -14.44 -11.99
CA LEU A 189 -4.27 -14.15 -12.92
C LEU A 189 -4.06 -12.84 -13.69
N PRO A 190 -4.66 -12.72 -14.89
CA PRO A 190 -4.79 -11.43 -15.58
C PRO A 190 -5.55 -10.41 -14.73
N ASP A 191 -5.26 -9.12 -14.94
CA ASP A 191 -5.80 -8.03 -14.10
C ASP A 191 -7.33 -7.98 -14.08
N ASP A 192 -7.98 -8.25 -15.21
CA ASP A 192 -9.45 -8.28 -15.31
C ASP A 192 -10.07 -9.45 -14.51
N GLU A 193 -9.40 -10.61 -14.47
CA GLU A 193 -9.82 -11.77 -13.67
C GLU A 193 -9.63 -11.49 -12.17
N VAL A 194 -8.53 -10.84 -11.78
CA VAL A 194 -8.31 -10.39 -10.40
C VAL A 194 -9.41 -9.42 -9.99
N LYS A 195 -9.72 -8.43 -10.82
CA LYS A 195 -10.82 -7.48 -10.58
C LYS A 195 -12.16 -8.17 -10.43
N LEU A 196 -12.49 -9.08 -11.34
CA LEU A 196 -13.74 -9.83 -11.30
C LEU A 196 -13.88 -10.60 -9.97
N ARG A 197 -12.84 -11.33 -9.57
CA ARG A 197 -12.83 -12.09 -8.31
C ARG A 197 -12.93 -11.20 -7.08
N LEU A 198 -12.16 -10.11 -7.02
CA LEU A 198 -12.18 -9.20 -5.88
C LEU A 198 -13.52 -8.47 -5.77
N THR A 199 -14.09 -8.01 -6.88
CA THR A 199 -15.38 -7.29 -6.86
C THR A 199 -16.58 -8.19 -6.57
N ALA A 200 -16.45 -9.52 -6.72
CA ALA A 200 -17.45 -10.48 -6.26
C ALA A 200 -17.50 -10.58 -4.72
N VAL A 201 -16.45 -10.15 -4.01
CA VAL A 201 -16.41 -10.12 -2.55
C VAL A 201 -17.21 -8.93 -2.04
N ARG A 202 -18.24 -9.21 -1.23
CA ARG A 202 -19.06 -8.16 -0.60
C ARG A 202 -18.18 -7.16 0.16
N GLY A 203 -18.24 -5.89 -0.25
CA GLY A 203 -17.47 -4.81 0.36
C GLY A 203 -16.21 -4.40 -0.39
N LEU A 204 -15.81 -5.15 -1.41
CA LEU A 204 -14.74 -4.78 -2.33
C LEU A 204 -15.36 -4.33 -3.65
N GLY A 205 -15.05 -3.10 -4.06
CA GLY A 205 -15.44 -2.55 -5.36
C GLY A 205 -14.22 -2.32 -6.24
N GLU A 206 -14.47 -1.76 -7.43
CA GLU A 206 -13.41 -1.44 -8.40
C GLU A 206 -12.24 -0.68 -7.78
N TRP A 207 -12.51 0.34 -6.97
CA TRP A 207 -11.48 1.12 -6.28
C TRP A 207 -10.56 0.26 -5.38
N SER A 208 -11.11 -0.73 -4.66
CA SER A 208 -10.30 -1.63 -3.82
C SER A 208 -9.51 -2.63 -4.68
N ALA A 209 -10.10 -3.12 -5.77
CA ALA A 209 -9.41 -4.01 -6.69
C ALA A 209 -8.26 -3.31 -7.43
N ASP A 210 -8.46 -2.07 -7.90
CA ASP A 210 -7.41 -1.25 -8.53
C ASP A 210 -6.25 -1.01 -7.56
N TRP A 211 -6.55 -0.67 -6.30
CA TRP A 211 -5.49 -0.48 -5.31
C TRP A 211 -4.81 -1.79 -4.89
N PHE A 212 -5.50 -2.93 -4.93
CA PHE A 212 -4.88 -4.22 -4.73
C PHE A 212 -3.91 -4.56 -5.88
N LEU A 213 -4.32 -4.34 -7.14
CA LEU A 213 -3.45 -4.49 -8.31
C LEU A 213 -2.21 -3.58 -8.20
N ALA A 214 -2.42 -2.31 -7.84
CA ALA A 214 -1.35 -1.32 -7.76
C ALA A 214 -0.38 -1.55 -6.60
N ARG A 215 -0.90 -1.77 -5.38
CA ARG A 215 -0.11 -1.76 -4.14
C ARG A 215 0.22 -3.14 -3.60
N HIS A 216 -0.49 -4.19 -3.98
CA HIS A 216 -0.14 -5.54 -3.59
C HIS A 216 0.46 -6.34 -4.75
N LEU A 217 -0.11 -6.27 -5.95
CA LEU A 217 0.42 -7.02 -7.10
C LEU A 217 1.42 -6.25 -7.97
N ALA A 218 1.71 -5.00 -7.61
CA ALA A 218 2.65 -4.12 -8.34
C ALA A 218 2.38 -4.03 -9.85
N ARG A 219 1.13 -4.23 -10.30
CA ARG A 219 0.79 -4.28 -11.73
C ARG A 219 1.09 -2.93 -12.38
N PRO A 220 1.88 -2.88 -13.47
CA PRO A 220 2.36 -1.62 -14.04
C PRO A 220 1.24 -0.74 -14.59
N GLU A 221 0.18 -1.37 -15.11
CA GLU A 221 -0.95 -0.69 -15.72
C GLU A 221 -2.12 -0.41 -14.76
N ALA A 222 -1.99 -0.76 -13.47
CA ALA A 222 -3.02 -0.49 -12.49
C ALA A 222 -3.29 1.00 -12.36
N TRP A 223 -4.56 1.40 -12.56
CA TRP A 223 -4.97 2.81 -12.55
C TRP A 223 -6.25 3.01 -11.70
N PRO A 224 -6.11 3.36 -10.40
CA PRO A 224 -7.23 3.59 -9.49
C PRO A 224 -8.05 4.86 -9.81
N ALA A 225 -8.67 4.96 -10.98
CA ALA A 225 -9.36 6.16 -11.47
C ALA A 225 -10.49 6.66 -10.55
N GLY A 226 -11.10 5.74 -9.79
CA GLY A 226 -12.13 6.07 -8.80
C GLY A 226 -11.58 6.74 -7.52
N ASP A 227 -10.26 6.77 -7.33
CA ASP A 227 -9.64 7.34 -6.14
C ASP A 227 -9.70 8.88 -6.14
N LEU A 228 -10.34 9.45 -5.11
CA LEU A 228 -10.50 10.90 -5.02
C LEU A 228 -9.15 11.64 -4.91
N GLY A 229 -8.14 11.05 -4.27
CA GLY A 229 -6.80 11.60 -4.18
C GLY A 229 -6.14 11.63 -5.56
N LEU A 230 -6.22 10.54 -6.31
CA LEU A 230 -5.68 10.47 -7.66
C LEU A 230 -6.40 11.45 -8.59
N ARG A 231 -7.73 11.53 -8.53
CA ARG A 231 -8.50 12.50 -9.31
C ARG A 231 -8.05 13.93 -9.01
N LYS A 232 -7.87 14.30 -7.74
CA LYS A 232 -7.33 15.61 -7.36
C LYS A 232 -5.93 15.86 -7.90
N ALA A 233 -5.03 14.87 -7.81
CA ALA A 233 -3.67 14.99 -8.31
C ALA A 233 -3.63 15.16 -9.82
N VAL A 234 -4.39 14.36 -10.56
CA VAL A 234 -4.50 14.48 -12.02
C VAL A 234 -5.04 15.85 -12.40
N LEU A 235 -6.11 16.34 -11.78
CA LEU A 235 -6.67 17.67 -12.09
C LEU A 235 -5.75 18.83 -11.70
N ALA A 236 -4.93 18.67 -10.65
CA ALA A 236 -3.98 19.69 -10.22
C ALA A 236 -2.81 19.84 -11.19
N PHE A 237 -2.34 18.74 -11.78
CA PHE A 237 -1.15 18.73 -12.65
C PHE A 237 -1.47 18.70 -14.15
N TYR A 238 -2.65 18.19 -14.52
CA TYR A 238 -3.19 18.13 -15.88
C TYR A 238 -4.59 18.76 -15.88
N PRO A 239 -4.70 20.10 -15.76
CA PRO A 239 -5.99 20.78 -15.66
C PRO A 239 -6.86 20.63 -16.92
N GLU A 240 -6.29 20.18 -18.04
CA GLU A 240 -7.02 19.86 -19.27
C GLU A 240 -7.80 18.53 -19.19
N VAL A 241 -7.48 17.65 -18.24
CA VAL A 241 -8.12 16.34 -18.10
C VAL A 241 -9.53 16.50 -17.52
N THR A 242 -10.53 16.01 -18.24
CA THR A 242 -11.93 16.00 -17.79
C THR A 242 -12.40 14.61 -17.35
N ASP A 243 -11.82 13.54 -17.92
CA ASP A 243 -12.07 12.15 -17.54
C ASP A 243 -10.76 11.47 -17.13
N VAL A 244 -10.62 11.23 -15.82
CA VAL A 244 -9.44 10.60 -15.22
C VAL A 244 -9.30 9.13 -15.65
N ARG A 245 -10.40 8.44 -15.98
CA ARG A 245 -10.32 7.06 -16.48
C ARG A 245 -9.75 7.04 -17.89
N ALA A 246 -10.27 7.90 -18.78
CA ALA A 246 -9.76 8.01 -20.14
C ALA A 246 -8.30 8.51 -20.19
N ALA A 247 -7.91 9.36 -19.24
CA ALA A 247 -6.54 9.87 -19.13
C ALA A 247 -5.48 8.77 -18.85
N SER A 248 -5.89 7.58 -18.42
CA SER A 248 -4.98 6.44 -18.20
C SER A 248 -4.09 6.12 -19.40
N VAL A 249 -4.61 6.27 -20.62
CA VAL A 249 -3.88 6.01 -21.88
C VAL A 249 -2.62 6.87 -21.99
N ARG A 250 -2.63 8.09 -21.44
CA ARG A 250 -1.45 8.97 -21.41
C ARG A 250 -0.28 8.37 -20.65
N PHE A 251 -0.59 7.55 -19.65
CA PHE A 251 0.38 7.00 -18.72
C PHE A 251 0.83 5.59 -19.09
N GLN A 252 0.40 5.04 -20.22
CA GLN A 252 0.80 3.70 -20.66
C GLN A 252 2.31 3.63 -20.98
N PRO A 253 3.02 2.54 -20.57
CA PRO A 253 2.55 1.39 -19.79
C PRO A 253 2.78 1.53 -18.26
N PHE A 254 3.01 2.75 -17.74
CA PHE A 254 3.39 3.03 -16.36
C PHE A 254 2.28 3.71 -15.53
N GLN A 255 1.02 3.38 -15.78
CA GLN A 255 -0.13 3.99 -15.09
C GLN A 255 0.03 3.96 -13.56
N ASN A 256 0.48 2.83 -13.01
CA ASN A 256 0.64 2.64 -11.57
C ASN A 256 1.68 3.61 -10.98
N LEU A 257 2.88 3.66 -11.58
CA LEU A 257 3.94 4.55 -11.13
C LEU A 257 3.56 6.03 -11.34
N SER A 258 2.91 6.37 -12.46
CA SER A 258 2.34 7.71 -12.66
C SER A 258 1.34 8.07 -11.56
N ALA A 259 0.43 7.16 -11.18
CA ALA A 259 -0.54 7.40 -10.10
C ALA A 259 0.17 7.67 -8.77
N HIS A 260 1.17 6.85 -8.42
CA HIS A 260 1.95 7.02 -7.20
C HIS A 260 2.73 8.35 -7.17
N TYR A 261 3.39 8.72 -8.27
CA TYR A 261 4.16 9.96 -8.36
C TYR A 261 3.28 11.20 -8.34
N LEU A 262 2.11 11.18 -8.99
CA LEU A 262 1.16 12.30 -8.93
C LEU A 262 0.59 12.48 -7.52
N LEU A 263 0.23 11.39 -6.84
CA LEU A 263 -0.22 11.44 -5.45
C LEU A 263 0.86 11.95 -4.50
N ALA A 264 2.11 11.51 -4.68
CA ALA A 264 3.23 11.98 -3.89
C ALA A 264 3.53 13.46 -4.18
N ALA A 265 3.58 13.87 -5.44
CA ALA A 265 3.84 15.24 -5.84
C ALA A 265 2.81 16.22 -5.28
N LEU A 266 1.52 15.84 -5.25
CA LEU A 266 0.46 16.63 -4.62
C LEU A 266 0.60 16.71 -3.10
N ARG A 267 1.19 15.69 -2.46
CA ARG A 267 1.40 15.69 -1.00
C ARG A 267 2.50 16.66 -0.58
N TYR A 268 3.53 16.81 -1.41
CA TYR A 268 4.67 17.70 -1.16
C TYR A 268 4.60 19.01 -1.98
N SER A 269 3.44 19.36 -2.52
CA SER A 269 3.20 20.63 -3.21
C SER A 269 2.83 21.76 -2.27
#